data_AF-Q971L6-F1
#
_entry.id   AF-Q971L6-F1
#
_cell.length_a   1.000
_cell.length_b   1.000
_cell.length_c   1.000
_cell.angle_alpha   90.00
_cell.angle_beta   90.00
_cell.angle_gamma   90.00
#
_symmetry.space_group_name_H-M   'P 1'
#
loop_
_entity.id
_entity.type
_entity.pdbx_description
1 polymer ?
#
loop_
_entity_poly.entity_id
_entity_poly.type
_entity_poly.pdbx_seq_one_letter_code
_entity_poly.pdbx_strand_id
1 'polypeptide(L)'
;MRIVAVTNTKYKYVSVDGKVKVILVNNEGGAIRISGDIASQSRPGMWHHAEIIINNDGWVRFSCSCEAGAHGFLCHHVAELYNVYRKNFKKLLTR
;
A
#
# COMPACT_ATOMS: atom_id res chain seq x y z
N MET A 1 -21.45 3.73 -11.07
CA MET A 1 -20.20 3.66 -10.27
C MET A 1 -20.35 2.47 -9.31
N ARG A 2 -19.70 1.34 -9.59
CA ARG A 2 -19.84 0.14 -8.75
C ARG A 2 -18.84 0.27 -7.60
N ILE A 3 -19.35 0.49 -6.38
CA ILE A 3 -18.56 0.29 -5.17
C ILE A 3 -18.38 -1.22 -5.07
N VAL A 4 -17.20 -1.71 -5.48
CA VAL A 4 -16.80 -3.08 -5.19
C VAL A 4 -16.52 -3.11 -3.70
N ALA A 5 -17.44 -3.68 -2.94
CA ALA A 5 -17.23 -3.92 -1.52
C ALA A 5 -15.95 -4.73 -1.36
N VAL A 6 -14.92 -4.14 -0.76
CA VAL A 6 -13.67 -4.84 -0.43
C VAL A 6 -13.96 -5.70 0.80
N THR A 7 -14.69 -6.79 0.61
CA THR A 7 -15.16 -7.69 1.68
C THR A 7 -14.05 -8.56 2.29
N ASN A 8 -12.82 -8.44 1.80
CA ASN A 8 -11.67 -9.24 2.22
C ASN A 8 -10.47 -8.37 2.64
N THR A 9 -10.70 -7.32 3.43
CA THR A 9 -9.58 -6.71 4.18
C THR A 9 -9.04 -7.73 5.18
N LYS A 10 -7.93 -8.39 4.85
CA LYS A 10 -7.39 -9.45 5.72
C LYS A 10 -6.54 -8.90 6.86
N TYR A 11 -5.83 -7.78 6.64
CA TYR A 11 -4.87 -7.25 7.62
C TYR A 11 -4.83 -5.72 7.64
N LYS A 12 -4.73 -5.14 8.85
CA LYS A 12 -4.45 -3.71 9.10
C LYS A 12 -3.16 -3.58 9.92
N TYR A 13 -2.20 -2.78 9.46
CA TYR A 13 -0.95 -2.53 10.18
C TYR A 13 -0.63 -1.02 10.26
N VAL A 14 -0.04 -0.60 11.39
CA VAL A 14 0.50 0.75 11.60
C VAL A 14 2.00 0.60 11.88
N SER A 15 2.84 1.35 11.18
CA SER A 15 4.29 1.26 11.36
C SER A 15 4.74 1.92 12.66
N VAL A 16 5.72 1.28 13.31
CA VAL A 16 6.27 1.72 14.61
C VAL A 16 6.94 3.10 14.52
N ASP A 17 7.54 3.41 13.38
CA ASP A 17 8.16 4.70 13.09
C ASP A 17 7.15 5.80 12.72
N GLY A 18 5.85 5.48 12.71
CA GLY A 18 4.78 6.41 12.38
C GLY A 18 4.83 6.94 10.95
N LYS A 19 5.57 6.31 10.04
CA LYS A 19 5.64 6.73 8.62
C LYS A 19 4.51 6.17 7.78
N VAL A 20 3.95 5.02 8.17
CA VAL A 20 2.82 4.38 7.51
C VAL A 20 1.73 4.12 8.53
N LYS A 21 0.59 4.80 8.37
CA LYS A 21 -0.48 4.77 9.39
C LYS A 21 -1.39 3.56 9.28
N VAL A 22 -1.66 3.14 8.06
CA VAL A 22 -2.59 2.06 7.77
C VAL A 22 -2.05 1.32 6.56
N ILE A 23 -1.84 0.02 6.69
CA ILE A 23 -1.57 -0.89 5.55
C ILE A 23 -2.68 -1.91 5.52
N LEU A 24 -3.42 -1.94 4.43
CA LEU A 24 -4.43 -2.93 4.11
C LEU A 24 -3.84 -3.92 3.12
N VAL A 25 -3.88 -5.21 3.46
CA VAL A 25 -3.53 -6.29 2.54
C VAL A 25 -4.78 -7.11 2.24
N ASN A 26 -5.14 -7.19 0.96
CA ASN A 26 -6.18 -8.09 0.46
C ASN A 26 -5.54 -9.06 -0.54
N ASN A 27 -5.85 -10.34 -0.39
CA ASN A 27 -5.49 -11.36 -1.36
C ASN A 27 -6.78 -11.95 -1.90
N GLU A 28 -7.17 -11.48 -3.09
CA GLU A 28 -8.44 -11.78 -3.75
C GLU A 28 -8.16 -12.11 -5.21
N GLY A 29 -8.70 -13.24 -5.68
CA GLY A 29 -8.57 -13.66 -7.09
C GLY A 29 -7.13 -13.88 -7.56
N GLY A 30 -6.18 -14.18 -6.66
CA GLY A 30 -4.77 -14.34 -7.02
C GLY A 30 -4.00 -13.02 -7.22
N ALA A 31 -4.55 -11.91 -6.76
CA ALA A 31 -3.85 -10.63 -6.69
C ALA A 31 -3.70 -10.17 -5.24
N ILE A 32 -2.48 -9.80 -4.86
CA ILE A 32 -2.20 -9.16 -3.59
C ILE A 32 -2.31 -7.65 -3.79
N ARG A 33 -3.33 -7.05 -3.16
CA ARG A 33 -3.49 -5.61 -3.08
C ARG A 33 -2.98 -5.12 -1.74
N ILE A 34 -2.08 -4.15 -1.78
CA ILE A 34 -1.50 -3.48 -0.63
C ILE A 34 -1.89 -2.02 -0.77
N SER A 35 -2.58 -1.47 0.21
CA SER A 35 -3.01 -0.06 0.21
C SER A 35 -2.58 0.56 1.53
N GLY A 36 -2.12 1.80 1.52
CA GLY A 36 -1.81 2.48 2.77
C GLY A 36 -1.53 3.96 2.68
N ASP A 37 -1.57 4.60 3.84
CA ASP A 37 -1.30 6.03 4.00
C ASP A 37 0.12 6.25 4.52
N ILE A 38 0.93 6.97 3.75
CA ILE A 38 2.35 7.24 4.04
C ILE A 38 2.54 8.73 4.30
N ALA A 39 3.26 9.06 5.37
CA ALA A 39 3.57 10.44 5.71
C ALA A 39 4.48 11.07 4.65
N SER A 40 4.17 12.31 4.28
CA SER A 40 5.04 13.12 3.42
C SER A 40 6.28 13.54 4.20
N GLN A 41 7.47 13.30 3.62
CA GLN A 41 8.73 13.76 4.22
C GLN A 41 8.93 15.27 4.07
N SER A 42 8.43 15.85 2.98
CA SER A 42 8.59 17.28 2.67
C SER A 42 7.51 18.16 3.29
N ARG A 43 6.35 17.59 3.63
CA ARG A 43 5.21 18.34 4.20
C ARG A 43 4.74 17.65 5.50
N PRO A 44 5.26 18.04 6.68
CA PRO A 44 4.83 17.47 7.96
C PRO A 44 3.31 17.56 8.13
N GLY A 45 2.69 16.46 8.56
CA GLY A 45 1.23 16.36 8.74
C GLY A 45 0.44 16.00 7.47
N MET A 46 1.07 16.03 6.29
CA MET A 46 0.46 15.53 5.05
C MET A 46 0.67 14.03 4.90
N TRP A 47 -0.38 13.34 4.44
CA TRP A 47 -0.36 11.91 4.18
C TRP A 47 -0.73 11.66 2.72
N HIS A 48 0.02 10.78 2.07
CA HIS A 48 -0.25 10.34 0.72
C HIS A 48 -0.74 8.90 0.75
N HIS A 49 -1.87 8.68 0.09
CA HIS A 49 -2.38 7.34 -0.12
C HIS A 49 -1.57 6.69 -1.25
N ALA A 50 -1.11 5.46 -1.04
CA ALA A 50 -0.47 4.66 -2.08
C ALA A 50 -1.06 3.27 -2.12
N GLU A 51 -1.11 2.70 -3.32
CA GLU A 51 -1.55 1.33 -3.54
C GLU A 51 -0.56 0.59 -4.43
N ILE A 52 -0.42 -0.70 -4.17
CA ILE A 52 0.37 -1.64 -4.95
C ILE A 52 -0.50 -2.87 -5.18
N ILE A 53 -0.58 -3.31 -6.43
CA ILE A 53 -1.28 -4.51 -6.84
C ILE A 53 -0.25 -5.44 -7.47
N ILE A 54 -0.10 -6.63 -6.90
CA ILE A 54 0.81 -7.68 -7.37
C ILE A 54 -0.06 -8.86 -7.82
N ASN A 55 -0.12 -9.10 -9.12
CA ASN A 55 -0.82 -10.26 -9.66
C ASN A 55 0.07 -11.51 -9.61
N ASN A 56 -0.54 -12.70 -9.59
CA ASN A 56 0.18 -13.99 -9.68
C ASN A 56 1.12 -14.09 -10.90
N ASP A 57 0.80 -13.40 -12.00
CA ASP A 57 1.63 -13.36 -13.21
C ASP A 57 2.85 -12.42 -13.11
N GLY A 58 3.15 -11.89 -11.92
CA GLY A 58 4.27 -11.00 -11.66
C GLY A 58 4.05 -9.54 -12.07
N TRP A 59 2.90 -9.20 -12.65
CA TRP A 59 2.54 -7.82 -12.98
C TRP A 59 2.33 -6.99 -11.71
N VAL A 60 3.10 -5.91 -11.60
CA VAL A 60 3.01 -4.93 -10.52
C VAL A 60 2.41 -3.64 -11.05
N ARG A 61 1.29 -3.21 -10.46
CA ARG A 61 0.75 -1.86 -10.66
C ARG A 61 0.88 -1.09 -9.36
N PHE A 62 1.17 0.20 -9.46
CA PHE A 62 1.23 1.07 -8.30
C PHE A 62 0.55 2.40 -8.59
N SER A 63 0.02 3.01 -7.54
CA SER A 63 -0.56 4.34 -7.57
C SER A 63 -0.14 5.08 -6.29
N CYS A 64 -0.04 6.40 -6.37
CA CYS A 64 0.12 7.24 -5.20
C CYS A 64 -0.51 8.61 -5.44
N SER A 65 -1.16 9.16 -4.41
CA SER A 65 -1.78 10.49 -4.47
C SER A 65 -0.78 11.66 -4.43
N CYS A 66 0.52 11.38 -4.36
CA CYS A 66 1.54 12.42 -4.50
C CYS A 66 1.70 12.87 -5.95
N GLU A 67 2.24 14.08 -6.14
CA GLU A 67 2.46 14.70 -7.46
C GLU A 67 3.24 13.76 -8.41
N ALA A 68 4.33 13.14 -7.94
CA ALA A 68 5.10 12.18 -8.74
C ALA A 68 4.28 10.93 -9.15
N GLY A 69 3.40 10.44 -8.27
CA GLY A 69 2.52 9.32 -8.55
C GLY A 69 1.43 9.67 -9.57
N ALA A 70 0.94 10.90 -9.56
CA ALA A 70 -0.02 11.41 -10.55
C ALA A 70 0.58 11.45 -11.97
N HIS A 71 1.89 11.57 -12.09
CA HIS A 71 2.62 11.49 -13.36
C HIS A 71 3.07 10.07 -13.74
N GLY A 72 2.67 9.04 -13.00
CA GLY A 72 3.00 7.64 -13.27
C GLY A 72 4.42 7.23 -12.86
N PHE A 73 5.15 8.08 -12.13
CA PHE A 73 6.48 7.75 -11.62
C PHE A 73 6.41 6.96 -10.32
N LEU A 74 7.37 6.06 -10.12
CA LEU A 74 7.56 5.37 -8.86
C LEU A 74 8.04 6.39 -7.81
N CYS A 75 7.16 6.75 -6.89
CA CYS A 75 7.49 7.70 -5.84
C CYS A 75 8.03 7.00 -4.58
N HIS A 76 8.69 7.77 -3.73
CA HIS A 76 9.20 7.27 -2.46
C HIS A 76 8.10 6.64 -1.58
N HIS A 77 6.87 7.16 -1.60
CA HIS A 77 5.77 6.62 -0.80
C HIS A 77 5.40 5.18 -1.20
N VAL A 78 5.39 4.87 -2.51
CA VAL A 78 5.15 3.50 -3.01
C VAL A 78 6.29 2.58 -2.56
N ALA A 79 7.54 3.04 -2.68
CA ALA A 79 8.70 2.26 -2.24
C ALA A 79 8.64 1.97 -0.73
N GLU A 80 8.28 2.95 0.08
CA GLU A 80 8.14 2.80 1.53
C GLU A 80 7.02 1.81 1.88
N LEU A 81 5.86 1.93 1.24
CA LEU A 81 4.74 0.99 1.42
C LEU A 81 5.17 -0.44 1.09
N TYR A 82 5.87 -0.65 -0.02
CA TYR A 82 6.40 -1.95 -0.42
C TYR A 82 7.41 -2.50 0.59
N ASN A 83 8.30 -1.64 1.10
CA ASN A 83 9.31 -2.02 2.08
C ASN A 83 8.67 -2.47 3.40
N VAL A 84 7.68 -1.72 3.90
CA VAL A 84 6.97 -2.08 5.13
C VAL A 84 6.20 -3.38 4.94
N TYR A 85 5.53 -3.56 3.80
CA TYR A 85 4.90 -4.83 3.44
C TYR A 85 5.91 -5.98 3.44
N ARG A 86 7.03 -5.87 2.70
CA ARG A 86 8.06 -6.92 2.63
C ARG A 86 8.63 -7.29 4.00
N LYS A 87 8.94 -6.29 4.85
CA LYS A 87 9.45 -6.51 6.21
C LYS A 87 8.45 -7.25 7.10
N ASN A 88 7.16 -6.99 6.92
CA ASN A 88 6.10 -7.58 7.73
C ASN A 88 5.38 -8.74 7.05
N PHE A 89 5.72 -9.09 5.82
CA PHE A 89 4.99 -10.07 4.99
C PHE A 89 4.80 -11.41 5.69
N LYS A 90 5.85 -11.92 6.36
CA LYS A 90 5.75 -13.15 7.15
C LYS A 90 4.74 -13.03 8.28
N LYS A 91 4.74 -11.90 9.01
CA LYS A 91 3.78 -11.63 10.11
C LYS A 91 2.35 -11.43 9.59
N LEU A 92 2.23 -10.86 8.39
CA LEU A 92 0.95 -10.59 7.72
C LEU A 92 0.32 -11.84 7.10
N LEU A 93 1.05 -12.95 6.94
CA LEU A 93 0.51 -14.19 6.36
C LEU A 93 0.25 -15.31 7.38
N THR A 94 0.76 -15.22 8.61
CA THR A 94 0.70 -16.30 9.62
C THR A 94 -0.39 -16.16 10.68
N ARG A 95 -1.52 -15.50 10.40
CA ARG A 95 -2.69 -15.50 11.30
C ARG A 95 -3.99 -15.64 10.53
#